data_AF-A0A4U1ACV6-F1
#
_entry.id   AF-A0A4U1ACV6-F1
#
_cell.length_a   1.000
_cell.length_b   1.000
_cell.length_c   1.000
_cell.angle_alpha   90.00
_cell.angle_beta   90.00
_cell.angle_gamma   90.00
#
_symmetry.space_group_name_H-M   'P 1'
#
loop_
_entity.id
_entity.type
_entity.pdbx_description
1 polymer ?
#
loop_
_entity_poly.entity_id
_entity_poly.type
_entity_poly.pdbx_seq_one_letter_code
_entity_poly.pdbx_strand_id
1 'polypeptide(L)'
;MRLLVTGATGYIGERLVRHALSQGHEIIAASRRRPNEDIEWIPFDLSAASEIILPEGIDSVFHLAATTISHDIDPDIEMEAAKHLIKAAVQANAKIIFISSQTARKDAPTVYGRTKWQIEKLVLAAAGLVVRPGQVYGGPERALFGELLRSVRRLPVIPAFLPAPKVQPVHIDDLIVALLHCAESNSIPSSILHIGATQPVSFTKFLRTISIVRVRGYRPPIPLPIALVRFAGLISGKRLRITLGIDRLSSLSDLPTMQTDHDLQLLGVTLRPLSSGMTRSGNERRRILIREGQALLQYVLKVRPTPALIRRYVRSIELIRDGESLNLPEFLLVAPMAIALLDHTPAQSTSYEEEFTWRLNTAVVLAEASVQGAKRFLGIGEYNGFVICLGRMTRAVILELCWRILRLIACPFWGILFRNSRLSK
;
A
#
# COMPACT_ATOMS: atom_id res chain seq x y z
N MET A 1 -7.81 -17.39 -15.63
CA MET A 1 -8.78 -16.50 -16.31
C MET A 1 -8.05 -15.74 -17.40
N ARG A 2 -8.75 -15.44 -18.50
CA ARG A 2 -8.30 -14.57 -19.58
C ARG A 2 -8.95 -13.19 -19.43
N LEU A 3 -8.13 -12.17 -19.19
CA LEU A 3 -8.56 -10.83 -18.81
C LEU A 3 -8.17 -9.83 -19.90
N LEU A 4 -9.13 -9.03 -20.37
CA LEU A 4 -8.84 -7.89 -21.23
C LEU A 4 -8.78 -6.61 -20.41
N VAL A 5 -7.68 -5.85 -20.52
CA VAL A 5 -7.45 -4.64 -19.73
C VAL A 5 -7.32 -3.43 -20.65
N THR A 6 -8.33 -2.56 -20.67
CA THR A 6 -8.15 -1.24 -21.28
C THR A 6 -7.33 -0.33 -20.38
N GLY A 7 -6.52 0.55 -20.96
CA GLY A 7 -5.67 1.44 -20.16
C GLY A 7 -4.54 0.71 -19.43
N ALA A 8 -4.11 -0.44 -19.97
CA ALA A 8 -3.03 -1.28 -19.45
C ALA A 8 -1.70 -0.55 -19.23
N THR A 9 -1.41 0.50 -20.00
CA THR A 9 -0.21 1.35 -19.84
C THR A 9 -0.39 2.48 -18.82
N GLY A 10 -1.54 2.53 -18.14
CA GLY A 10 -1.88 3.54 -17.14
C GLY A 10 -1.32 3.22 -15.75
N TYR A 11 -1.46 4.17 -14.82
CA TYR A 11 -0.96 4.01 -13.44
C TYR A 11 -1.58 2.79 -12.72
N ILE A 12 -2.90 2.62 -12.81
CA ILE A 12 -3.61 1.45 -12.25
C ILE A 12 -3.40 0.23 -13.16
N GLY A 13 -3.50 0.40 -14.48
CA GLY A 13 -3.41 -0.69 -15.46
C GLY A 13 -2.10 -1.47 -15.40
N GLU A 14 -0.94 -0.82 -15.39
CA GLU A 14 0.34 -1.52 -15.33
C GLU A 14 0.45 -2.38 -14.06
N ARG A 15 -0.11 -1.89 -12.96
CA ARG A 15 -0.09 -2.60 -11.68
C ARG A 15 -1.05 -3.78 -11.67
N LEU A 16 -2.24 -3.63 -12.27
CA LEU A 16 -3.20 -4.72 -12.47
C LEU A 16 -2.58 -5.83 -13.33
N VAL A 17 -2.06 -5.48 -14.50
CA VAL A 17 -1.44 -6.43 -15.44
C VAL A 17 -0.35 -7.22 -14.76
N ARG A 18 0.59 -6.55 -14.07
CA ARG A 18 1.68 -7.24 -13.38
C ARG A 18 1.21 -8.18 -12.28
N HIS A 19 0.23 -7.74 -11.47
CA HIS A 19 -0.29 -8.57 -10.38
C HIS A 19 -1.06 -9.78 -10.91
N ALA A 20 -1.89 -9.57 -11.93
CA ALA A 20 -2.66 -10.63 -12.55
C ALA A 20 -1.76 -11.68 -13.23
N LEU A 21 -0.70 -11.25 -13.94
CA LEU A 21 0.31 -12.17 -14.48
C LEU A 21 0.99 -12.98 -13.37
N SER A 22 1.30 -12.37 -12.22
CA SER A 22 1.91 -13.08 -11.09
C SER A 22 0.99 -14.12 -10.44
N GLN A 23 -0.33 -14.02 -10.66
CA GLN A 23 -1.33 -15.00 -10.23
C GLN A 23 -1.67 -16.03 -11.32
N GLY A 24 -0.96 -15.99 -12.46
CA GLY A 24 -1.17 -16.95 -13.55
C GLY A 24 -2.36 -16.64 -14.45
N HIS A 25 -2.91 -15.42 -14.42
CA HIS A 25 -3.92 -15.00 -15.39
C HIS A 25 -3.30 -14.69 -16.76
N GLU A 26 -4.04 -14.99 -17.82
CA GLU A 26 -3.70 -14.58 -19.17
C GLU A 26 -4.24 -13.16 -19.42
N ILE A 27 -3.40 -12.27 -19.93
CA ILE A 27 -3.75 -10.85 -20.09
C ILE A 27 -3.69 -10.45 -21.55
N ILE A 28 -4.74 -9.75 -21.99
CA ILE A 28 -4.76 -9.01 -23.25
C ILE A 28 -4.84 -7.52 -22.93
N ALA A 29 -3.83 -6.76 -23.36
CA ALA A 29 -3.84 -5.32 -23.20
C ALA A 29 -4.60 -4.65 -24.36
N ALA A 30 -5.57 -3.80 -24.02
CA ALA A 30 -6.24 -2.92 -24.98
C ALA A 30 -5.79 -1.47 -24.75
N SER A 31 -4.85 -0.98 -25.55
CA SER A 31 -4.26 0.35 -25.36
C SER A 31 -3.69 0.94 -26.63
N ARG A 32 -3.49 2.26 -26.65
CA ARG A 32 -2.87 2.98 -27.78
C ARG A 32 -1.44 2.55 -28.06
N ARG A 33 -0.71 2.18 -27.01
CA ARG A 33 0.68 1.72 -27.09
C ARG A 33 0.75 0.32 -26.50
N ARG A 34 1.62 -0.51 -27.08
CA ARG A 34 1.93 -1.82 -26.52
C ARG A 34 2.52 -1.66 -25.11
N PRO A 35 2.08 -2.45 -24.12
CA PRO A 35 2.73 -2.50 -22.81
C PRO A 35 4.16 -3.06 -22.92
N ASN A 36 4.96 -2.91 -21.87
CA ASN A 36 6.33 -3.42 -21.86
C ASN A 36 6.38 -4.93 -21.59
N GLU A 37 5.35 -5.44 -20.93
CA GLU A 37 5.15 -6.86 -20.67
C GLU A 37 4.91 -7.62 -21.98
N ASP A 38 5.48 -8.82 -22.10
CA ASP A 38 5.30 -9.69 -23.26
C ASP A 38 3.95 -10.39 -23.19
N ILE A 39 2.90 -9.63 -23.54
CA ILE A 39 1.50 -10.06 -23.53
C ILE A 39 0.81 -9.72 -24.86
N GLU A 40 -0.32 -10.38 -25.11
CA GLU A 40 -1.18 -10.08 -26.24
C GLU A 40 -1.66 -8.62 -26.15
N TRP A 41 -1.67 -7.92 -27.28
CA TRP A 41 -2.01 -6.49 -27.33
C TRP A 41 -2.90 -6.20 -28.52
N ILE A 42 -4.00 -5.50 -28.24
CA ILE A 42 -4.96 -5.00 -29.21
C ILE A 42 -4.89 -3.46 -29.20
N PRO A 43 -4.68 -2.81 -30.36
CA PRO A 43 -4.79 -1.37 -30.46
C PRO A 43 -6.19 -0.90 -30.05
N PHE A 44 -6.26 -0.01 -29.07
CA PHE A 44 -7.51 0.59 -28.61
C PHE A 44 -7.28 2.04 -28.20
N ASP A 45 -7.98 2.95 -28.85
CA ASP A 45 -7.96 4.38 -28.54
C ASP A 45 -9.36 4.87 -28.21
N LEU A 46 -9.51 5.44 -27.01
CA LEU A 46 -10.75 6.08 -26.60
C LEU A 46 -11.11 7.26 -27.50
N SER A 47 -10.13 8.00 -28.04
CA SER A 47 -10.41 9.18 -28.86
C SER A 47 -10.94 8.87 -30.26
N ALA A 48 -10.81 7.61 -30.71
CA ALA A 48 -11.22 7.20 -32.04
C ALA A 48 -12.64 6.60 -32.06
N ALA A 49 -13.28 6.41 -30.89
CA ALA A 49 -14.56 5.73 -30.72
C ALA A 49 -14.66 4.40 -31.50
N SER A 50 -13.55 3.73 -31.75
CA SER A 50 -13.51 2.57 -32.63
C SER A 50 -14.17 1.37 -31.97
N GLU A 51 -14.89 0.57 -32.76
CA GLU A 51 -15.37 -0.72 -32.30
C GLU A 51 -14.17 -1.62 -31.96
N ILE A 52 -14.33 -2.42 -30.90
CA ILE A 52 -13.33 -3.42 -30.49
C ILE A 52 -13.99 -4.79 -30.55
N ILE A 53 -13.32 -5.73 -31.20
CA ILE A 53 -13.72 -7.14 -31.22
C ILE A 53 -12.89 -7.84 -30.14
N LEU A 54 -13.56 -8.43 -29.15
CA LEU A 54 -12.87 -9.19 -28.12
C LEU A 54 -12.49 -10.57 -28.67
N PRO A 55 -11.27 -11.07 -28.39
CA PRO A 55 -10.92 -12.45 -28.66
C PRO A 55 -11.85 -13.44 -27.95
N GLU A 56 -11.94 -14.67 -28.46
CA GLU A 56 -12.78 -15.71 -27.86
C GLU A 56 -12.30 -16.10 -26.45
N GLY A 57 -13.24 -16.38 -25.54
CA GLY A 57 -12.90 -16.87 -24.19
C GLY A 57 -12.36 -15.82 -23.23
N ILE A 58 -12.66 -14.53 -23.43
CA ILE A 58 -12.41 -13.49 -22.41
C ILE A 58 -13.40 -13.67 -21.25
N ASP A 59 -12.87 -13.89 -20.04
CA ASP A 59 -13.69 -14.05 -18.84
C ASP A 59 -14.14 -12.69 -18.28
N SER A 60 -13.26 -11.68 -18.35
CA SER A 60 -13.53 -10.35 -17.78
C SER A 60 -12.83 -9.23 -18.53
N VAL A 61 -13.50 -8.09 -18.62
CA VAL A 61 -13.02 -6.85 -19.24
C VAL A 61 -12.87 -5.78 -18.17
N PHE A 62 -11.63 -5.38 -17.89
CA PHE A 62 -11.33 -4.23 -17.05
C PHE A 62 -11.30 -2.95 -17.88
N HIS A 63 -12.30 -2.10 -17.68
CA HIS A 63 -12.33 -0.78 -18.28
C HIS A 63 -11.65 0.27 -17.37
N LEU A 64 -10.31 0.39 -17.48
CA LEU A 64 -9.50 1.36 -16.72
C LEU A 64 -9.13 2.62 -17.53
N ALA A 65 -9.30 2.57 -18.86
CA ALA A 65 -8.95 3.70 -19.71
C ALA A 65 -9.81 4.91 -19.35
N ALA A 66 -9.15 6.05 -19.14
CA ALA A 66 -9.80 7.31 -18.85
C ALA A 66 -8.92 8.45 -19.35
N THR A 67 -9.56 9.51 -19.84
CA THR A 67 -8.84 10.70 -20.28
C THR A 67 -8.57 11.60 -19.08
N THR A 68 -7.39 11.46 -18.46
CA THR A 68 -7.03 12.27 -17.26
C THR A 68 -6.51 13.67 -17.60
N ILE A 69 -6.22 13.94 -18.87
CA ILE A 69 -5.87 15.28 -19.34
C ILE A 69 -7.19 15.97 -19.66
N SER A 70 -7.76 16.60 -18.64
CA SER A 70 -8.84 17.56 -18.80
C SER A 70 -8.43 18.54 -19.90
N HIS A 71 -9.13 18.49 -21.03
CA HIS A 71 -9.44 19.58 -21.98
C HIS A 71 -9.53 19.14 -23.45
N ASP A 72 -9.02 17.96 -23.84
CA ASP A 72 -8.87 17.63 -25.28
C ASP A 72 -9.78 16.53 -25.83
N ILE A 73 -10.59 15.85 -25.01
CA ILE A 73 -11.49 14.80 -25.53
C ILE A 73 -12.95 15.14 -25.19
N ASP A 74 -13.76 15.09 -26.24
CA ASP A 74 -15.20 15.22 -26.19
C ASP A 74 -15.80 14.12 -25.29
N PRO A 75 -16.56 14.48 -24.25
CA PRO A 75 -17.30 13.52 -23.43
C PRO A 75 -18.10 12.51 -24.24
N ASP A 76 -18.62 12.92 -25.40
CA ASP A 76 -19.41 12.06 -26.26
C ASP A 76 -18.55 10.97 -26.89
N ILE A 77 -17.30 11.26 -27.25
CA ILE A 77 -16.34 10.28 -27.78
C ILE A 77 -15.98 9.22 -26.72
N GLU A 78 -15.72 9.64 -25.48
CA GLU A 78 -15.43 8.68 -24.38
C GLU A 78 -16.67 7.82 -24.07
N MET A 79 -17.86 8.40 -24.17
CA MET A 79 -19.13 7.69 -24.02
C MET A 79 -19.35 6.65 -25.12
N GLU A 80 -19.14 6.99 -26.40
CA GLU A 80 -19.27 6.06 -27.52
C GLU A 80 -18.24 4.92 -27.43
N ALA A 81 -16.99 5.22 -27.10
CA ALA A 81 -15.96 4.20 -26.89
C ALA A 81 -16.34 3.23 -25.75
N ALA A 82 -16.90 3.74 -24.66
CA ALA A 82 -17.40 2.91 -23.56
C ALA A 82 -18.59 2.04 -24.01
N LYS A 83 -19.54 2.58 -24.79
CA LYS A 83 -20.67 1.80 -25.35
C LYS A 83 -20.18 0.64 -26.21
N HIS A 84 -19.23 0.88 -27.11
CA HIS A 84 -18.66 -0.16 -27.96
C HIS A 84 -17.99 -1.26 -27.14
N LEU A 85 -17.21 -0.89 -26.13
CA LEU A 85 -16.56 -1.86 -25.25
C LEU A 85 -17.57 -2.68 -24.43
N ILE A 86 -18.60 -2.02 -23.87
CA ILE A 86 -19.67 -2.70 -23.12
C ILE A 86 -20.41 -3.69 -24.02
N LYS A 87 -20.79 -3.26 -25.24
CA LYS A 87 -21.44 -4.12 -26.24
C LYS A 87 -20.58 -5.34 -26.56
N ALA A 88 -19.28 -5.14 -26.80
CA ALA A 88 -18.35 -6.23 -27.11
C ALA A 88 -18.20 -7.20 -25.93
N ALA A 89 -18.14 -6.70 -24.69
CA ALA A 89 -18.11 -7.54 -23.49
C ALA A 89 -19.38 -8.41 -23.36
N VAL A 90 -20.57 -7.81 -23.57
CA VAL A 90 -21.85 -8.54 -23.55
C VAL A 90 -21.88 -9.61 -24.65
N GLN A 91 -21.45 -9.29 -25.87
CA GLN A 91 -21.41 -10.26 -26.98
C GLN A 91 -20.47 -11.43 -26.71
N ALA A 92 -19.35 -11.19 -26.03
CA ALA A 92 -18.40 -12.23 -25.61
C ALA A 92 -18.80 -12.96 -24.32
N ASN A 93 -19.95 -12.61 -23.71
CA ASN A 93 -20.37 -13.09 -22.39
C ASN A 93 -19.31 -12.85 -21.29
N ALA A 94 -18.53 -11.77 -21.44
CA ALA A 94 -17.47 -11.40 -20.52
C ALA A 94 -17.98 -10.44 -19.44
N LYS A 95 -17.54 -10.64 -18.19
CA LYS A 95 -17.88 -9.74 -17.08
C LYS A 95 -17.18 -8.39 -17.26
N ILE A 96 -17.93 -7.30 -17.37
CA ILE A 96 -17.35 -5.95 -17.47
C ILE A 96 -17.17 -5.32 -16.09
N ILE A 97 -15.97 -4.84 -15.81
CA ILE A 97 -15.57 -4.17 -14.57
C ILE A 97 -15.05 -2.79 -14.93
N PHE A 98 -15.80 -1.75 -14.57
CA PHE A 98 -15.47 -0.37 -14.91
C PHE A 98 -14.89 0.39 -13.73
N ILE A 99 -13.76 1.07 -13.94
CA ILE A 99 -13.21 2.01 -12.96
C ILE A 99 -13.80 3.39 -13.21
N SER A 100 -14.69 3.75 -12.30
CA SER A 100 -15.29 5.06 -12.20
C SER A 100 -14.48 5.95 -11.25
N SER A 101 -15.14 6.85 -10.53
CA SER A 101 -14.52 7.79 -9.61
C SER A 101 -15.46 8.11 -8.45
N GLN A 102 -14.89 8.41 -7.29
CA GLN A 102 -15.62 9.00 -6.16
C GLN A 102 -16.38 10.30 -6.54
N THR A 103 -15.99 11.00 -7.60
CA THR A 103 -16.68 12.21 -8.08
C THR A 103 -17.86 11.93 -9.01
N ALA A 104 -18.15 10.66 -9.34
CA ALA A 104 -19.20 10.28 -10.27
C ALA A 104 -20.60 10.52 -9.68
N ARG A 105 -21.28 11.57 -10.17
CA ARG A 105 -22.67 11.91 -9.83
C ARG A 105 -23.30 12.72 -10.95
N LYS A 106 -24.64 12.68 -11.03
CA LYS A 106 -25.43 13.40 -12.05
C LYS A 106 -25.11 14.89 -12.10
N ASP A 107 -24.96 15.50 -10.93
CA ASP A 107 -24.72 16.93 -10.70
C ASP A 107 -23.25 17.21 -10.33
N ALA A 108 -22.30 16.38 -10.80
CA ALA A 108 -20.89 16.58 -10.52
C ALA A 108 -20.43 17.93 -11.10
N PRO A 109 -19.56 18.70 -10.42
CA PRO A 109 -19.10 20.00 -10.91
C PRO A 109 -18.25 19.84 -12.18
N THR A 110 -17.51 18.75 -12.29
CA THR A 110 -16.62 18.48 -13.42
C THR A 110 -17.30 17.65 -14.51
N VAL A 111 -16.90 17.90 -15.76
CA VAL A 111 -17.30 17.07 -16.91
C VAL A 111 -16.92 15.61 -16.67
N TYR A 112 -15.70 15.37 -16.20
CA TYR A 112 -15.20 14.04 -15.85
C TYR A 112 -16.14 13.27 -14.91
N GLY A 113 -16.62 13.87 -13.82
CA GLY A 113 -17.54 13.21 -12.89
C GLY A 113 -18.89 12.88 -13.53
N ARG A 114 -19.42 13.76 -14.40
CA ARG A 114 -20.68 13.52 -15.11
C ARG A 114 -20.54 12.41 -16.16
N THR A 115 -19.47 12.42 -16.95
CA THR A 115 -19.17 11.38 -17.95
C THR A 115 -19.01 10.02 -17.27
N LYS A 116 -18.23 9.92 -16.19
CA LYS A 116 -18.09 8.67 -15.43
C LYS A 116 -19.45 8.17 -14.93
N TRP A 117 -20.28 9.05 -14.34
CA TRP A 117 -21.64 8.69 -13.93
C TRP A 117 -22.55 8.20 -15.08
N GLN A 118 -22.40 8.75 -16.28
CA GLN A 118 -23.14 8.28 -17.46
C GLN A 118 -22.70 6.88 -17.88
N ILE A 119 -21.39 6.60 -17.89
CA ILE A 119 -20.83 5.27 -18.20
C ILE A 119 -21.27 4.24 -17.15
N GLU A 120 -21.31 4.60 -15.87
CA GLU A 120 -21.78 3.71 -14.80
C GLU A 120 -23.17 3.13 -15.10
N LYS A 121 -24.10 3.96 -15.60
CA LYS A 121 -25.45 3.50 -15.95
C LYS A 121 -25.44 2.48 -17.08
N LEU A 122 -24.57 2.66 -18.07
CA LEU A 122 -24.42 1.73 -19.19
C LEU A 122 -23.86 0.39 -18.72
N VAL A 123 -22.85 0.43 -17.84
CA VAL A 123 -22.23 -0.76 -17.25
C VAL A 123 -23.24 -1.54 -16.41
N LEU A 124 -24.00 -0.87 -15.55
CA LEU A 124 -25.03 -1.50 -14.72
C LEU A 124 -26.18 -2.07 -15.55
N ALA A 125 -26.58 -1.39 -16.63
CA ALA A 125 -27.58 -1.92 -17.57
C ALA A 125 -27.10 -3.18 -18.30
N ALA A 126 -25.79 -3.36 -18.45
CA ALA A 126 -25.15 -4.55 -18.99
C ALA A 126 -24.80 -5.60 -17.92
N ALA A 127 -25.38 -5.50 -16.72
CA ALA A 127 -25.10 -6.37 -15.57
C ALA A 127 -23.61 -6.42 -15.15
N GLY A 128 -22.87 -5.35 -15.41
CA GLY A 128 -21.46 -5.21 -15.04
C GLY A 128 -21.24 -4.67 -13.62
N LEU A 129 -19.96 -4.64 -13.23
CA LEU A 129 -19.52 -4.06 -11.96
C LEU A 129 -18.91 -2.68 -12.18
N VAL A 130 -19.28 -1.74 -11.32
CA VAL A 130 -18.67 -0.42 -11.25
C VAL A 130 -17.84 -0.34 -9.98
N VAL A 131 -16.60 0.13 -10.09
CA VAL A 131 -15.74 0.38 -8.94
C VAL A 131 -15.44 1.88 -8.85
N ARG A 132 -15.78 2.48 -7.71
CA ARG A 132 -15.44 3.86 -7.36
C ARG A 132 -14.27 3.86 -6.37
N PRO A 133 -13.03 4.04 -6.85
CA PRO A 133 -11.91 4.20 -5.95
C PRO A 133 -11.93 5.60 -5.32
N GLY A 134 -11.43 5.67 -4.08
CA GLY A 134 -11.13 6.93 -3.44
C GLY A 134 -9.80 7.53 -3.94
N GLN A 135 -9.05 8.18 -3.05
CA GLN A 135 -7.76 8.77 -3.39
C GLN A 135 -6.69 7.67 -3.54
N VAL A 136 -6.48 7.21 -4.77
CA VAL A 136 -5.43 6.22 -5.07
C VAL A 136 -4.05 6.81 -4.79
N TYR A 137 -3.20 6.04 -4.08
CA TYR A 137 -1.84 6.44 -3.72
C TYR A 137 -0.87 5.25 -3.67
N GLY A 138 0.44 5.52 -3.59
CA GLY A 138 1.47 4.51 -3.43
C GLY A 138 2.20 4.14 -4.72
N GLY A 139 3.09 3.15 -4.68
CA GLY A 139 3.82 2.70 -5.87
C GLY A 139 4.65 3.78 -6.60
N PRO A 140 4.75 3.72 -7.94
CA PRO A 140 5.46 4.70 -8.76
C PRO A 140 4.91 6.13 -8.62
N GLU A 141 5.77 7.13 -8.76
CA GLU A 141 5.41 8.54 -8.60
C GLU A 141 4.76 9.12 -9.87
N ARG A 142 3.64 8.54 -10.29
CA ARG A 142 2.88 8.93 -11.49
C ARG A 142 1.47 9.36 -11.13
N ALA A 143 0.71 9.81 -12.12
CA ALA A 143 -0.66 10.30 -11.98
C ALA A 143 -0.76 11.37 -10.87
N LEU A 144 -1.94 11.49 -10.25
CA LEU A 144 -2.20 12.45 -9.19
C LEU A 144 -1.26 12.26 -7.98
N PHE A 145 -0.91 11.02 -7.64
CA PHE A 145 0.02 10.76 -6.54
C PHE A 145 1.41 11.38 -6.80
N GLY A 146 1.93 11.25 -8.02
CA GLY A 146 3.18 11.87 -8.45
C GLY A 146 3.13 13.40 -8.51
N GLU A 147 1.98 13.98 -8.85
CA GLU A 147 1.75 15.43 -8.76
C GLU A 147 1.81 15.93 -7.32
N LEU A 148 1.07 15.27 -6.41
CA LEU A 148 1.07 15.63 -4.99
C LEU A 148 2.48 15.49 -4.38
N LEU A 149 3.22 14.45 -4.74
CA LEU A 149 4.61 14.28 -4.33
C LEU A 149 5.52 15.41 -4.81
N ARG A 150 5.40 15.83 -6.08
CA ARG A 150 6.17 16.96 -6.62
C ARG A 150 5.82 18.27 -5.91
N SER A 151 4.54 18.52 -5.66
CA SER A 151 4.08 19.71 -4.94
C SER A 151 4.60 19.74 -3.51
N VAL A 152 4.48 18.64 -2.78
CA VAL A 152 5.05 18.51 -1.44
C VAL A 152 6.56 18.74 -1.51
N ARG A 153 7.30 18.12 -2.43
CA ARG A 153 8.76 18.33 -2.52
C ARG A 153 9.18 19.78 -2.70
N ARG A 154 8.47 20.54 -3.53
CA ARG A 154 8.80 21.93 -3.88
C ARG A 154 8.42 22.94 -2.81
N LEU A 155 7.33 22.69 -2.07
CA LEU A 155 6.84 23.64 -1.09
C LEU A 155 7.50 23.41 0.28
N PRO A 156 7.98 24.47 0.95
CA PRO A 156 8.52 24.38 2.31
C PRO A 156 7.42 24.08 3.35
N VAL A 157 6.17 24.33 3.00
CA VAL A 157 4.98 24.22 3.84
C VAL A 157 3.88 23.45 3.11
N ILE A 158 2.92 22.91 3.85
CA ILE A 158 1.73 22.27 3.27
C ILE A 158 0.47 23.07 3.63
N PRO A 159 -0.53 23.16 2.74
CA PRO A 159 -1.77 23.85 3.06
C PRO A 159 -2.59 23.06 4.08
N ALA A 160 -3.09 23.75 5.10
CA ALA A 160 -4.14 23.28 5.99
C ALA A 160 -5.44 24.00 5.66
N PHE A 161 -6.20 23.45 4.72
CA PHE A 161 -7.40 24.09 4.22
C PHE A 161 -8.48 24.22 5.30
N LEU A 162 -9.21 25.35 5.26
CA LEU A 162 -10.33 25.64 6.14
C LEU A 162 -11.59 25.98 5.30
N PRO A 163 -12.68 25.19 5.39
CA PRO A 163 -12.79 23.90 6.09
C PRO A 163 -11.86 22.84 5.51
N ALA A 164 -11.49 21.82 6.29
CA ALA A 164 -10.57 20.77 5.85
C ALA A 164 -11.30 19.78 4.93
N PRO A 165 -10.94 19.70 3.64
CA PRO A 165 -11.51 18.71 2.74
C PRO A 165 -11.01 17.32 3.14
N LYS A 166 -11.86 16.31 2.90
CA LYS A 166 -11.59 14.93 3.29
C LYS A 166 -11.43 14.06 2.05
N VAL A 167 -10.56 13.07 2.16
CA VAL A 167 -10.31 12.06 1.13
C VAL A 167 -10.35 10.68 1.75
N GLN A 168 -10.75 9.66 0.99
CA GLN A 168 -10.69 8.26 1.40
C GLN A 168 -9.55 7.56 0.65
N PRO A 169 -8.34 7.50 1.21
CA PRO A 169 -7.19 6.95 0.50
C PRO A 169 -7.33 5.45 0.30
N VAL A 170 -6.83 4.96 -0.84
CA VAL A 170 -6.68 3.53 -1.13
C VAL A 170 -5.30 3.30 -1.74
N HIS A 171 -4.54 2.36 -1.19
CA HIS A 171 -3.24 2.05 -1.77
C HIS A 171 -3.45 1.32 -3.10
N ILE A 172 -2.65 1.65 -4.12
CA ILE A 172 -2.80 1.07 -5.46
C ILE A 172 -2.84 -0.46 -5.43
N ASP A 173 -1.95 -1.11 -4.67
CA ASP A 173 -1.94 -2.58 -4.56
C ASP A 173 -3.23 -3.14 -3.94
N ASP A 174 -3.80 -2.48 -2.93
CA ASP A 174 -5.05 -2.95 -2.30
C ASP A 174 -6.23 -2.79 -3.26
N LEU A 175 -6.22 -1.69 -4.05
CA LEU A 175 -7.17 -1.52 -5.14
C LEU A 175 -7.03 -2.64 -6.16
N ILE A 176 -5.81 -3.02 -6.56
CA ILE A 176 -5.61 -4.10 -7.52
C ILE A 176 -6.13 -5.44 -7.01
N VAL A 177 -5.86 -5.80 -5.75
CA VAL A 177 -6.41 -7.02 -5.14
C VAL A 177 -7.93 -7.00 -5.19
N ALA A 178 -8.54 -5.88 -4.83
CA ALA A 178 -9.99 -5.73 -4.86
C ALA A 178 -10.58 -5.84 -6.28
N LEU A 179 -9.89 -5.31 -7.29
CA LEU A 179 -10.30 -5.44 -8.70
C LEU A 179 -10.23 -6.89 -9.19
N LEU A 180 -9.19 -7.63 -8.79
CA LEU A 180 -9.07 -9.04 -9.19
C LEU A 180 -10.14 -9.89 -8.50
N HIS A 181 -10.44 -9.65 -7.23
CA HIS A 181 -11.57 -10.30 -6.57
C HIS A 181 -12.92 -9.99 -7.23
N CYS A 182 -13.10 -8.79 -7.83
CA CYS A 182 -14.29 -8.49 -8.63
C CYS A 182 -14.41 -9.38 -9.88
N ALA A 183 -13.28 -9.71 -10.53
CA ALA A 183 -13.27 -10.60 -11.68
C ALA A 183 -13.53 -12.05 -11.27
N GLU A 184 -12.83 -12.52 -10.25
CA GLU A 184 -12.86 -13.91 -9.79
C GLU A 184 -14.19 -14.29 -9.11
N SER A 185 -14.84 -13.34 -8.44
CA SER A 185 -16.07 -13.64 -7.71
C SER A 185 -17.31 -13.62 -8.60
N ASN A 186 -18.03 -14.74 -8.62
CA ASN A 186 -19.33 -14.85 -9.27
C ASN A 186 -20.51 -14.53 -8.33
N SER A 187 -20.25 -14.30 -7.04
CA SER A 187 -21.29 -13.99 -6.06
C SER A 187 -21.59 -12.50 -5.94
N ILE A 188 -20.78 -11.63 -6.57
CA ILE A 188 -20.98 -10.18 -6.52
C ILE A 188 -22.02 -9.80 -7.59
N PRO A 189 -23.19 -9.26 -7.19
CA PRO A 189 -24.19 -8.81 -8.14
C PRO A 189 -23.72 -7.53 -8.85
N SER A 190 -24.30 -7.27 -10.03
CA SER A 190 -24.17 -5.99 -10.74
C SER A 190 -24.46 -4.81 -9.81
N SER A 191 -23.42 -4.05 -9.47
CA SER A 191 -23.48 -3.05 -8.41
C SER A 191 -22.35 -2.01 -8.55
N ILE A 192 -22.44 -0.96 -7.72
CA ILE A 192 -21.38 0.04 -7.53
C ILE A 192 -20.66 -0.28 -6.22
N LEU A 193 -19.39 -0.64 -6.32
CA LEU A 193 -18.51 -0.93 -5.20
C LEU A 193 -17.61 0.27 -4.92
N HIS A 194 -17.53 0.69 -3.67
CA HIS A 194 -16.70 1.79 -3.21
C HIS A 194 -15.46 1.24 -2.52
N ILE A 195 -14.29 1.70 -2.97
CA ILE A 195 -13.01 1.20 -2.45
C ILE A 195 -12.17 2.38 -1.97
N GLY A 196 -12.04 2.51 -0.66
CA GLY A 196 -11.36 3.61 0.00
C GLY A 196 -11.32 3.39 1.50
N ALA A 197 -10.48 4.15 2.20
CA ALA A 197 -10.46 4.11 3.66
C ALA A 197 -11.87 4.32 4.24
N THR A 198 -12.26 3.44 5.17
CA THR A 198 -13.56 3.48 5.85
C THR A 198 -13.78 4.80 6.59
N GLN A 199 -12.71 5.32 7.19
CA GLN A 199 -12.69 6.64 7.80
C GLN A 199 -11.99 7.66 6.89
N PRO A 200 -12.70 8.69 6.39
CA PRO A 200 -12.09 9.75 5.61
C PRO A 200 -11.00 10.48 6.40
N VAL A 201 -9.87 10.76 5.76
CA VAL A 201 -8.77 11.54 6.34
C VAL A 201 -8.79 12.95 5.78
N SER A 202 -8.39 13.94 6.58
CA SER A 202 -8.20 15.29 6.04
C SER A 202 -7.10 15.30 4.99
N PHE A 203 -7.28 16.07 3.93
CA PHE A 203 -6.29 16.21 2.88
C PHE A 203 -4.94 16.72 3.43
N THR A 204 -4.99 17.61 4.43
CA THR A 204 -3.80 18.04 5.19
C THR A 204 -3.06 16.87 5.83
N LYS A 205 -3.78 15.94 6.48
CA LYS A 205 -3.19 14.73 7.07
C LYS A 205 -2.58 13.83 6.00
N PHE A 206 -3.24 13.70 4.85
CA PHE A 206 -2.71 12.97 3.70
C PHE A 206 -1.39 13.58 3.19
N LEU A 207 -1.33 14.89 2.95
CA LEU A 207 -0.12 15.61 2.54
C LEU A 207 1.00 15.54 3.59
N ARG A 208 0.65 15.64 4.88
CA ARG A 208 1.61 15.48 5.99
C ARG A 208 2.19 14.07 6.04
N THR A 209 1.39 13.05 5.73
CA THR A 209 1.89 11.67 5.67
C THR A 209 2.84 11.48 4.49
N ILE A 210 2.55 12.08 3.32
CA ILE A 210 3.48 12.15 2.19
C ILE A 210 4.80 12.80 2.60
N SER A 211 4.74 13.95 3.28
CA SER A 211 5.94 14.71 3.65
C SER A 211 6.85 13.93 4.61
N ILE A 212 6.29 13.32 5.65
CA ILE A 212 7.03 12.58 6.67
C ILE A 212 7.53 11.23 6.14
N VAL A 213 6.68 10.44 5.48
CA VAL A 213 7.00 9.04 5.14
C VAL A 213 7.67 8.91 3.78
N ARG A 214 7.10 9.52 2.73
CA ARG A 214 7.57 9.32 1.34
C ARG A 214 8.67 10.28 0.95
N VAL A 215 8.59 11.53 1.41
CA VAL A 215 9.58 12.59 1.12
C VAL A 215 10.65 12.67 2.20
N ARG A 216 10.36 12.24 3.44
CA ARG A 216 11.26 12.29 4.60
C ARG A 216 11.69 13.72 4.96
N GLY A 217 10.75 14.66 4.93
CA GLY A 217 10.98 16.04 5.31
C GLY A 217 9.75 16.65 5.98
N TYR A 218 9.96 17.27 7.15
CA TYR A 218 8.89 17.98 7.85
C TYR A 218 8.48 19.23 7.07
N ARG A 219 7.17 19.43 6.96
CA ARG A 219 6.57 20.62 6.33
C ARG A 219 5.45 21.10 7.23
N PRO A 220 5.59 22.26 7.88
CA PRO A 220 4.57 22.75 8.78
C PRO A 220 3.29 23.05 7.99
N PRO A 221 2.11 22.70 8.53
CA PRO A 221 0.84 23.09 7.95
C PRO A 221 0.57 24.59 8.15
N ILE A 222 0.22 25.31 7.07
CA ILE A 222 -0.25 26.70 7.16
C ILE A 222 -1.76 26.74 6.92
N PRO A 223 -2.55 27.32 7.85
CA PRO A 223 -3.99 27.52 7.65
C PRO A 223 -4.28 28.32 6.38
N LEU A 224 -5.13 27.79 5.51
CA LEU A 224 -5.51 28.44 4.26
C LEU A 224 -7.02 28.36 4.04
N PRO A 225 -7.77 29.45 4.25
CA PRO A 225 -9.19 29.51 3.93
C PRO A 225 -9.45 29.16 2.46
N ILE A 226 -10.32 28.18 2.20
CA ILE A 226 -10.66 27.75 0.84
C ILE A 226 -11.24 28.90 0.02
N ALA A 227 -11.95 29.84 0.66
CA ALA A 227 -12.49 31.03 0.03
C ALA A 227 -11.39 31.87 -0.67
N LEU A 228 -10.21 32.01 -0.06
CA LEU A 228 -9.08 32.74 -0.66
C LEU A 228 -8.54 32.02 -1.90
N VAL A 229 -8.48 30.68 -1.86
CA VAL A 229 -8.04 29.87 -3.00
C VAL A 229 -9.04 29.99 -4.16
N ARG A 230 -10.35 29.95 -3.87
CA ARG A 230 -11.40 30.15 -4.87
C ARG A 230 -11.34 31.56 -5.47
N PHE A 231 -11.17 32.59 -4.63
CA PHE A 231 -11.06 33.97 -5.07
C PHE A 231 -9.82 34.22 -5.95
N ALA A 232 -8.64 33.74 -5.52
CA ALA A 232 -7.43 33.78 -6.31
C ALA A 232 -7.59 33.04 -7.65
N GLY A 233 -8.35 31.94 -7.66
CA GLY A 233 -8.71 31.21 -8.86
C GLY A 233 -9.61 31.99 -9.82
N LEU A 234 -10.52 32.83 -9.33
CA LEU A 234 -11.38 33.65 -10.18
C LEU A 234 -10.61 34.80 -10.85
N ILE A 235 -9.64 35.37 -10.14
CA ILE A 235 -8.80 36.47 -10.65
C ILE A 235 -7.69 35.95 -11.58
N SER A 236 -7.24 34.72 -11.37
CA SER A 236 -6.22 34.09 -12.22
C SER A 236 -6.81 33.61 -13.55
N GLY A 237 -6.17 33.93 -14.67
CA GLY A 237 -6.58 33.43 -15.99
C GLY A 237 -6.61 31.89 -16.05
N LYS A 238 -7.44 31.31 -16.95
CA LYS A 238 -7.65 29.86 -17.11
C LYS A 238 -6.34 29.05 -17.08
N ARG A 239 -5.28 29.55 -17.74
CA ARG A 239 -3.96 28.91 -17.81
C ARG A 239 -3.26 28.81 -16.44
N LEU A 240 -3.37 29.83 -15.60
CA LEU A 240 -2.82 29.81 -14.24
C LEU A 240 -3.64 28.91 -13.31
N ARG A 241 -4.98 28.89 -13.43
CA ARG A 241 -5.85 27.98 -12.64
C ARG A 241 -5.51 26.51 -12.86
N ILE A 242 -5.26 26.13 -14.12
CA ILE A 242 -4.88 24.77 -14.51
C ILE A 242 -3.48 24.43 -14.00
N THR A 243 -2.53 25.35 -14.16
CA THR A 243 -1.13 25.18 -13.71
C THR A 243 -1.04 25.07 -12.18
N LEU A 244 -1.85 25.84 -11.47
CA LEU A 244 -1.92 25.86 -10.00
C LEU A 244 -2.85 24.77 -9.42
N GLY A 245 -3.56 24.01 -10.27
CA GLY A 245 -4.44 22.92 -9.84
C GLY A 245 -5.69 23.36 -9.06
N ILE A 246 -6.15 24.60 -9.25
CA ILE A 246 -7.24 25.19 -8.45
C ILE A 246 -8.57 24.47 -8.71
N ASP A 247 -8.85 24.05 -9.95
CA ASP A 247 -10.08 23.33 -10.29
C ASP A 247 -10.13 21.90 -9.68
N ARG A 248 -8.96 21.32 -9.41
CA ARG A 248 -8.85 20.05 -8.66
C ARG A 248 -9.08 20.26 -7.16
N LEU A 249 -8.60 21.38 -6.62
CA LEU A 249 -8.82 21.74 -5.22
C LEU A 249 -10.29 22.06 -4.92
N SER A 250 -11.00 22.74 -5.83
CA SER A 250 -12.45 22.96 -5.69
C SER A 250 -13.23 21.66 -5.77
N SER A 251 -12.85 20.75 -6.68
CA SER A 251 -13.48 19.41 -6.76
C SER A 251 -13.27 18.59 -5.48
N LEU A 252 -12.17 18.83 -4.77
CA LEU A 252 -11.82 18.13 -3.54
C LEU A 252 -12.62 18.64 -2.32
N SER A 253 -13.15 19.88 -2.34
CA SER A 253 -14.06 20.34 -1.29
C SER A 253 -15.44 19.71 -1.38
N ASP A 254 -15.85 19.31 -2.59
CA ASP A 254 -17.20 18.81 -2.89
C ASP A 254 -17.24 17.27 -2.99
N LEU A 255 -16.17 16.61 -2.53
CA LEU A 255 -15.98 15.17 -2.62
C LEU A 255 -16.96 14.44 -1.69
N PRO A 256 -17.89 13.61 -2.22
CA PRO A 256 -18.82 12.87 -1.37
C PRO A 256 -18.09 11.80 -0.57
N THR A 257 -18.50 11.58 0.67
CA THR A 257 -18.00 10.42 1.45
C THR A 257 -18.69 9.15 0.95
N MET A 258 -17.90 8.11 0.70
CA MET A 258 -18.37 6.79 0.27
C MET A 258 -18.50 5.86 1.46
N GLN A 259 -19.58 5.05 1.47
CA GLN A 259 -19.73 3.93 2.39
C GLN A 259 -18.90 2.76 1.83
N THR A 260 -17.83 2.39 2.52
CA THR A 260 -16.84 1.41 1.98
C THR A 260 -16.75 0.14 2.81
N ASP A 261 -17.24 0.15 4.06
CA ASP A 261 -17.11 -0.99 4.97
C ASP A 261 -17.76 -2.27 4.42
N HIS A 262 -18.99 -2.17 3.89
CA HIS A 262 -19.70 -3.31 3.31
C HIS A 262 -19.00 -3.85 2.06
N ASP A 263 -18.59 -2.97 1.16
CA ASP A 263 -17.98 -3.35 -0.12
C ASP A 263 -16.59 -3.98 0.09
N LEU A 264 -15.81 -3.49 1.05
CA LEU A 264 -14.54 -4.11 1.45
C LEU A 264 -14.73 -5.49 2.09
N GLN A 265 -15.77 -5.67 2.90
CA GLN A 265 -16.13 -6.97 3.47
C GLN A 265 -16.58 -7.96 2.39
N LEU A 266 -17.43 -7.52 1.46
CA LEU A 266 -17.90 -8.32 0.33
C LEU A 266 -16.73 -8.80 -0.53
N LEU A 267 -15.72 -7.95 -0.73
CA LEU A 267 -14.51 -8.28 -1.47
C LEU A 267 -13.46 -9.04 -0.64
N GLY A 268 -13.63 -9.18 0.68
CA GLY A 268 -12.62 -9.77 1.56
C GLY A 268 -11.29 -9.01 1.56
N VAL A 269 -11.32 -7.69 1.36
CA VAL A 269 -10.11 -6.86 1.23
C VAL A 269 -9.90 -6.02 2.49
N THR A 270 -8.75 -6.22 3.13
CA THR A 270 -8.29 -5.35 4.22
C THR A 270 -7.32 -4.31 3.69
N LEU A 271 -7.68 -3.03 3.81
CA LEU A 271 -6.83 -1.92 3.36
C LEU A 271 -5.64 -1.72 4.29
N ARG A 272 -4.45 -1.50 3.72
CA ARG A 272 -3.26 -1.20 4.51
C ARG A 272 -3.34 0.21 5.14
N PRO A 273 -2.74 0.42 6.32
CA PRO A 273 -2.68 1.73 6.93
C PRO A 273 -2.02 2.78 6.02
N LEU A 274 -2.51 4.03 6.09
CA LEU A 274 -2.02 5.13 5.25
C LEU A 274 -0.49 5.29 5.32
N SER A 275 0.08 5.29 6.53
CA SER A 275 1.53 5.41 6.74
C SER A 275 2.30 4.26 6.09
N SER A 276 1.82 3.02 6.25
CA SER A 276 2.46 1.82 5.72
C SER A 276 2.48 1.81 4.19
N GLY A 277 1.34 2.13 3.57
CA GLY A 277 1.25 2.27 2.11
C GLY A 277 2.04 3.45 1.54
N MET A 278 2.34 4.46 2.36
CA MET A 278 3.08 5.66 1.92
C MET A 278 4.58 5.41 1.77
N THR A 279 5.07 4.23 2.15
CA THR A 279 6.46 3.82 1.96
C THR A 279 6.74 3.51 0.48
N ARG A 280 8.02 3.58 0.06
CA ARG A 280 8.41 3.21 -1.32
C ARG A 280 8.12 1.74 -1.66
N SER A 281 8.25 0.86 -0.67
CA SER A 281 7.93 -0.56 -0.79
C SER A 281 6.42 -0.82 -0.86
N GLY A 282 5.58 0.17 -0.54
CA GLY A 282 4.13 0.00 -0.44
C GLY A 282 3.67 -0.78 0.79
N ASN A 283 4.59 -1.33 1.58
CA ASN A 283 4.32 -1.97 2.86
C ASN A 283 5.45 -1.69 3.87
N GLU A 284 5.10 -1.65 5.16
CA GLU A 284 6.05 -1.54 6.27
C GLU A 284 6.69 -2.88 6.66
N ARG A 285 6.29 -4.00 6.04
CA ARG A 285 6.78 -5.36 6.36
C ARG A 285 8.29 -5.41 6.49
N ARG A 286 9.00 -4.98 5.44
CA ARG A 286 10.48 -4.98 5.43
C ARG A 286 11.09 -4.09 6.51
N ARG A 287 10.45 -2.97 6.86
CA ARG A 287 10.92 -2.09 7.93
C ARG A 287 10.72 -2.72 9.31
N ILE A 288 9.61 -3.41 9.51
CA ILE A 288 9.33 -4.17 10.74
C ILE A 288 10.37 -5.28 10.87
N LEU A 289 10.64 -6.04 9.80
CA LEU A 289 11.67 -7.08 9.78
C LEU A 289 13.07 -6.54 10.05
N ILE A 290 13.40 -5.32 9.60
CA ILE A 290 14.68 -4.67 9.93
C ILE A 290 14.77 -4.38 11.43
N ARG A 291 13.69 -3.86 12.06
CA ARG A 291 13.68 -3.60 13.53
C ARG A 291 13.74 -4.92 14.31
N GLU A 292 12.99 -5.92 13.87
CA GLU A 292 12.97 -7.27 14.43
C GLU A 292 14.36 -7.90 14.37
N GLY A 293 14.97 -7.95 13.17
CA GLY A 293 16.31 -8.49 12.97
C GLY A 293 17.37 -7.70 13.74
N GLN A 294 17.25 -6.37 13.82
CA GLN A 294 18.15 -5.57 14.64
C GLN A 294 18.05 -5.96 16.12
N ALA A 295 16.85 -6.12 16.67
CA ALA A 295 16.66 -6.51 18.06
C ALA A 295 17.18 -7.92 18.34
N LEU A 296 16.76 -8.92 17.56
CA LEU A 296 17.17 -10.31 17.76
C LEU A 296 18.68 -10.51 17.56
N LEU A 297 19.27 -9.97 16.50
CA LEU A 297 20.71 -10.07 16.28
C LEU A 297 21.51 -9.30 17.32
N GLN A 298 21.02 -8.15 17.80
CA GLN A 298 21.68 -7.40 18.89
C GLN A 298 21.62 -8.17 20.20
N TYR A 299 20.51 -8.86 20.47
CA TYR A 299 20.39 -9.76 21.62
C TYR A 299 21.39 -10.92 21.54
N VAL A 300 21.55 -11.54 20.38
CA VAL A 300 22.50 -12.66 20.18
C VAL A 300 23.96 -12.17 20.26
N LEU A 301 24.32 -11.13 19.53
CA LEU A 301 25.70 -10.65 19.45
C LEU A 301 26.15 -9.85 20.69
N LYS A 302 25.20 -9.35 21.49
CA LYS A 302 25.42 -8.38 22.58
C LYS A 302 26.08 -7.06 22.13
N VAL A 303 26.11 -6.80 20.82
CA VAL A 303 26.61 -5.59 20.16
C VAL A 303 25.69 -5.23 18.99
N ARG A 304 25.78 -4.00 18.48
CA ARG A 304 24.96 -3.60 17.33
C ARG A 304 25.31 -4.43 16.08
N PRO A 305 24.34 -5.10 15.44
CA PRO A 305 24.59 -5.88 14.24
C PRO A 305 24.92 -4.98 13.04
N THR A 306 25.77 -5.48 12.15
CA THR A 306 26.09 -4.81 10.89
C THR A 306 24.88 -4.77 9.95
N PRO A 307 24.73 -3.73 9.11
CA PRO A 307 23.64 -3.66 8.13
C PRO A 307 23.58 -4.86 7.18
N ALA A 308 24.73 -5.47 6.86
CA ALA A 308 24.79 -6.66 6.02
C ALA A 308 24.13 -7.87 6.71
N LEU A 309 24.38 -8.05 8.01
CA LEU A 309 23.79 -9.14 8.77
C LEU A 309 22.29 -8.97 8.96
N ILE A 310 21.82 -7.75 9.25
CA ILE A 310 20.39 -7.42 9.30
C ILE A 310 19.72 -7.73 7.95
N ARG A 311 20.34 -7.38 6.82
CA ARG A 311 19.80 -7.69 5.49
C ARG A 311 19.70 -9.19 5.23
N ARG A 312 20.66 -9.99 5.71
CA ARG A 312 20.60 -11.46 5.61
C ARG A 312 19.45 -12.03 6.43
N TYR A 313 19.24 -11.52 7.65
CA TYR A 313 18.09 -11.88 8.47
C TYR A 313 16.78 -11.58 7.75
N VAL A 314 16.59 -10.33 7.31
CA VAL A 314 15.37 -9.92 6.59
C VAL A 314 15.11 -10.81 5.37
N ARG A 315 16.15 -11.11 4.58
CA ARG A 315 16.03 -11.96 3.39
C ARG A 315 15.66 -13.41 3.75
N SER A 316 16.15 -13.95 4.86
CA SER A 316 15.77 -15.29 5.31
C SER A 316 14.28 -15.37 5.64
N ILE A 317 13.71 -14.33 6.25
CA ILE A 317 12.28 -14.24 6.52
C ILE A 317 11.48 -14.07 5.22
N GLU A 318 11.93 -13.19 4.33
CA GLU A 318 11.27 -12.96 3.04
C GLU A 318 11.18 -14.24 2.20
N LEU A 319 12.14 -15.17 2.35
CA LEU A 319 12.20 -16.42 1.59
C LEU A 319 11.48 -17.60 2.27
N ILE A 320 11.54 -17.70 3.61
CA ILE A 320 11.08 -18.90 4.35
C ILE A 320 9.72 -18.68 5.03
N ARG A 321 9.33 -17.41 5.22
CA ARG A 321 8.14 -16.99 5.97
C ARG A 321 7.34 -15.90 5.23
N ASP A 322 7.49 -15.81 3.92
CA ASP A 322 6.77 -14.87 3.05
C ASP A 322 6.85 -13.39 3.50
N GLY A 323 7.90 -13.05 4.25
CA GLY A 323 8.10 -11.71 4.80
C GLY A 323 7.12 -11.34 5.92
N GLU A 324 6.44 -12.30 6.53
CA GLU A 324 5.59 -12.05 7.70
C GLU A 324 6.43 -11.64 8.91
N SER A 325 5.99 -10.58 9.59
CA SER A 325 6.65 -10.08 10.79
C SER A 325 6.15 -10.79 12.03
N LEU A 326 7.06 -11.05 12.96
CA LEU A 326 6.71 -11.59 14.28
C LEU A 326 5.95 -10.55 15.14
N ASN A 327 6.04 -9.26 14.79
CA ASN A 327 5.45 -8.15 15.53
C ASN A 327 5.91 -8.14 17.01
N LEU A 328 7.23 -8.10 17.20
CA LEU A 328 7.82 -7.99 18.54
C LEU A 328 7.27 -6.76 19.29
N PRO A 329 6.90 -6.90 20.57
CA PRO A 329 6.56 -5.77 21.44
C PRO A 329 7.57 -4.62 21.36
N GLU A 330 7.09 -3.38 21.35
CA GLU A 330 7.94 -2.21 21.11
C GLU A 330 9.06 -2.05 22.16
N PHE A 331 8.81 -2.45 23.41
CA PHE A 331 9.84 -2.41 24.45
C PHE A 331 11.02 -3.35 24.15
N LEU A 332 10.82 -4.47 23.45
CA LEU A 332 11.90 -5.37 23.03
C LEU A 332 12.71 -4.79 21.88
N LEU A 333 12.08 -3.97 21.04
CA LEU A 333 12.78 -3.23 19.98
C LEU A 333 13.67 -2.12 20.57
N VAL A 334 13.24 -1.50 21.67
CA VAL A 334 13.99 -0.45 22.39
C VAL A 334 15.07 -1.04 23.30
N ALA A 335 14.76 -2.13 24.00
CA ALA A 335 15.64 -2.84 24.90
C ALA A 335 15.83 -4.31 24.48
N PRO A 336 16.66 -4.59 23.45
CA PRO A 336 16.84 -5.95 22.94
C PRO A 336 17.33 -6.97 23.99
N MET A 337 18.02 -6.53 25.04
CA MET A 337 18.46 -7.43 26.11
C MET A 337 17.30 -8.04 26.90
N ALA A 338 16.13 -7.40 26.93
CA ALA A 338 14.93 -7.94 27.57
C ALA A 338 14.38 -9.19 26.85
N ILE A 339 14.87 -9.52 25.65
CA ILE A 339 14.62 -10.79 24.97
C ILE A 339 15.07 -11.98 25.83
N ALA A 340 16.07 -11.81 26.72
CA ALA A 340 16.50 -12.83 27.69
C ALA A 340 15.35 -13.37 28.56
N LEU A 341 14.31 -12.56 28.77
CA LEU A 341 13.14 -12.98 29.52
C LEU A 341 12.36 -14.07 28.74
N LEU A 342 12.32 -13.97 27.39
CA LEU A 342 11.51 -14.82 26.50
C LEU A 342 12.19 -16.11 26.03
N ASP A 343 13.53 -16.14 26.06
CA ASP A 343 14.39 -17.20 25.47
C ASP A 343 14.17 -18.61 26.07
N HIS A 344 13.46 -18.71 27.20
CA HIS A 344 13.41 -19.95 27.98
C HIS A 344 12.00 -20.40 28.38
N THR A 345 10.95 -19.90 27.73
CA THR A 345 9.55 -20.20 28.11
C THR A 345 9.24 -21.69 27.93
N PRO A 346 8.81 -22.42 28.98
CA PRO A 346 8.56 -23.85 28.89
C PRO A 346 7.23 -24.16 28.16
N ALA A 347 7.35 -24.84 27.02
CA ALA A 347 6.46 -25.89 26.49
C ALA A 347 4.92 -25.78 26.69
N GLN A 348 4.33 -24.59 26.64
CA GLN A 348 2.90 -24.43 26.35
C GLN A 348 2.78 -23.70 25.00
N SER A 349 3.17 -24.39 23.92
CA SER A 349 3.46 -23.76 22.65
C SER A 349 2.23 -23.13 22.02
N THR A 350 2.14 -21.81 22.14
CA THR A 350 1.30 -21.03 21.24
C THR A 350 2.02 -20.91 19.90
N SER A 351 1.27 -20.82 18.79
CA SER A 351 1.85 -20.60 17.43
C SER A 351 2.83 -19.42 17.38
N TYR A 352 2.68 -18.42 18.28
CA TYR A 352 3.60 -17.31 18.40
C TYR A 352 4.96 -17.70 18.99
N GLU A 353 5.00 -18.55 20.02
CA GLU A 353 6.23 -18.95 20.70
C GLU A 353 7.12 -19.83 19.81
N GLU A 354 6.49 -20.70 19.02
CA GLU A 354 7.18 -21.51 18.01
C GLU A 354 7.83 -20.61 16.95
N GLU A 355 7.09 -19.64 16.44
CA GLU A 355 7.62 -18.70 15.47
C GLU A 355 8.72 -17.81 16.09
N PHE A 356 8.54 -17.30 17.31
CA PHE A 356 9.57 -16.55 18.03
C PHE A 356 10.87 -17.35 18.19
N THR A 357 10.76 -18.63 18.59
CA THR A 357 11.90 -19.53 18.77
C THR A 357 12.63 -19.76 17.45
N TRP A 358 11.87 -20.01 16.37
CA TRP A 358 12.44 -20.15 15.04
C TRP A 358 13.18 -18.88 14.57
N ARG A 359 12.62 -17.70 14.85
CA ARG A 359 13.23 -16.40 14.54
C ARG A 359 14.53 -16.17 15.30
N LEU A 360 14.54 -16.52 16.58
CA LEU A 360 15.73 -16.41 17.42
C LEU A 360 16.82 -17.38 16.96
N ASN A 361 16.50 -18.64 16.68
CA ASN A 361 17.43 -19.62 16.13
C ASN A 361 18.02 -19.16 14.80
N THR A 362 17.19 -18.57 13.92
CA THR A 362 17.65 -17.99 12.66
C THR A 362 18.67 -16.86 12.91
N ALA A 363 18.42 -16.00 13.90
CA ALA A 363 19.37 -14.95 14.28
C ALA A 363 20.69 -15.53 14.84
N VAL A 364 20.64 -16.61 15.61
CA VAL A 364 21.82 -17.34 16.12
C VAL A 364 22.66 -17.89 14.98
N VAL A 365 22.05 -18.68 14.09
CA VAL A 365 22.76 -19.30 12.94
C VAL A 365 23.40 -18.23 12.06
N LEU A 366 22.67 -17.14 11.78
CA LEU A 366 23.21 -16.04 10.98
C LEU A 366 24.36 -15.31 11.68
N ALA A 367 24.26 -15.10 12.99
CA ALA A 367 25.32 -14.49 13.78
C ALA A 367 26.58 -15.36 13.75
N GLU A 368 26.47 -16.65 14.03
CA GLU A 368 27.58 -17.62 14.01
C GLU A 368 28.24 -17.72 12.64
N ALA A 369 27.45 -17.76 11.56
CA ALA A 369 27.93 -17.80 10.18
C ALA A 369 28.43 -16.44 9.64
N SER A 370 28.59 -15.42 10.49
CA SER A 370 29.02 -14.08 10.08
C SER A 370 30.42 -13.73 10.58
N VAL A 371 31.14 -12.92 9.79
CA VAL A 371 32.44 -12.35 10.20
C VAL A 371 32.34 -11.55 11.50
N GLN A 372 31.21 -10.86 11.71
CA GLN A 372 30.97 -10.11 12.94
C GLN A 372 30.82 -11.06 14.14
N GLY A 373 30.04 -12.13 14.00
CA GLY A 373 29.91 -13.15 15.03
C GLY A 373 31.23 -13.86 15.30
N ALA A 374 31.98 -14.24 14.27
CA ALA A 374 33.33 -14.81 14.43
C ALA A 374 34.24 -13.90 15.27
N LYS A 375 34.32 -12.60 14.96
CA LYS A 375 35.08 -11.64 15.78
C LYS A 375 34.56 -11.56 17.22
N ARG A 376 33.24 -11.55 17.39
CA ARG A 376 32.59 -11.36 18.70
C ARG A 376 32.69 -12.59 19.60
N PHE A 377 32.51 -13.78 19.05
CA PHE A 377 32.45 -15.05 19.77
C PHE A 377 33.84 -15.67 19.95
N LEU A 378 34.67 -15.64 18.91
CA LEU A 378 36.01 -16.21 18.94
C LEU A 378 37.07 -15.22 19.45
N GLY A 379 36.73 -13.93 19.60
CA GLY A 379 37.67 -12.91 20.08
C GLY A 379 38.86 -12.67 19.16
N ILE A 380 38.73 -13.01 17.86
CA ILE A 380 39.83 -12.93 16.88
C ILE A 380 40.35 -11.48 16.82
N GLY A 381 41.60 -11.28 17.26
CA GLY A 381 42.29 -10.00 17.25
C GLY A 381 42.26 -9.21 18.56
N GLU A 382 41.61 -9.71 19.62
CA GLU A 382 41.67 -9.09 20.96
C GLU A 382 42.61 -9.87 21.90
N TYR A 383 43.86 -9.43 22.03
CA TYR A 383 44.72 -9.87 23.16
C TYR A 383 44.30 -9.11 24.42
N ASN A 384 43.42 -9.71 25.22
CA ASN A 384 43.03 -9.18 26.52
C ASN A 384 43.85 -9.87 27.62
N GLY A 385 44.48 -9.09 28.50
CA GLY A 385 45.17 -9.63 29.68
C GLY A 385 44.22 -10.36 30.63
N PHE A 386 44.76 -11.27 31.46
CA PHE A 386 44.00 -12.11 32.39
C PHE A 386 42.96 -11.34 33.22
N VAL A 387 43.33 -10.18 33.75
CA VAL A 387 42.45 -9.33 34.58
C VAL A 387 41.21 -8.86 33.82
N ILE A 388 41.36 -8.50 32.55
CA ILE A 388 40.24 -8.05 31.70
C ILE A 388 39.30 -9.21 31.41
N CYS A 389 39.85 -10.39 31.13
CA CYS A 389 39.06 -11.61 30.92
C CYS A 389 38.27 -11.99 32.18
N LEU A 390 38.92 -11.98 33.34
CA LEU A 390 38.28 -12.27 34.62
C LEU A 390 37.15 -11.27 34.90
N GLY A 391 37.39 -9.96 34.71
CA GLY A 391 36.36 -8.94 34.87
C GLY A 391 35.17 -9.12 33.91
N ARG A 392 35.42 -9.48 32.64
CA ARG A 392 34.36 -9.77 31.65
C ARG A 392 33.54 -11.01 32.04
N MET A 393 34.18 -12.07 32.51
CA MET A 393 33.51 -13.30 32.97
C MET A 393 32.66 -13.01 34.21
N THR A 394 33.22 -12.36 35.23
CA THR A 394 32.48 -12.00 36.45
C THR A 394 31.25 -11.15 36.12
N ARG A 395 31.42 -10.14 35.25
CA ARG A 395 30.30 -9.32 34.78
C ARG A 395 29.24 -10.15 34.05
N ALA A 396 29.64 -11.08 33.19
CA ALA A 396 28.70 -11.93 32.46
C ALA A 396 27.88 -12.81 33.41
N VAL A 397 28.53 -13.44 34.40
CA VAL A 397 27.89 -14.27 35.42
C VAL A 397 26.91 -13.45 36.26
N ILE A 398 27.31 -12.25 36.71
CA ILE A 398 26.43 -11.36 37.48
C ILE A 398 25.20 -10.97 36.66
N LEU A 399 25.39 -10.57 35.40
CA LEU A 399 24.26 -10.20 34.53
C LEU A 399 23.31 -11.37 34.31
N GLU A 400 23.83 -12.58 34.10
CA GLU A 400 23.04 -13.79 33.95
C GLU A 400 22.21 -14.11 35.22
N LEU A 401 22.82 -13.97 36.40
CA LEU A 401 22.12 -14.09 37.69
C LEU A 401 20.99 -13.05 37.82
N CYS A 402 21.26 -11.79 37.49
CA CYS A 402 20.24 -10.74 37.51
C CYS A 402 19.07 -11.05 36.58
N TRP A 403 19.32 -11.53 35.36
CA TRP A 403 18.26 -11.91 34.42
C TRP A 403 17.42 -13.08 34.94
N ARG A 404 18.05 -14.09 35.56
CA ARG A 404 17.33 -15.22 36.18
C ARG A 404 16.40 -14.77 37.30
N ILE A 405 16.85 -13.85 38.17
CA ILE A 405 16.03 -13.30 39.25
C ILE A 405 14.88 -12.47 38.66
N LEU A 406 15.18 -11.55 37.73
CA LEU A 406 14.17 -10.70 37.10
C LEU A 406 13.10 -11.52 36.37
N ARG A 407 13.51 -12.65 35.79
CA ARG A 407 12.61 -13.59 35.11
C ARG A 407 11.61 -14.23 36.06
N LEU A 408 12.03 -14.70 37.23
CA LEU A 408 11.12 -15.27 38.24
C LEU A 408 10.02 -14.28 38.64
N ILE A 409 10.37 -12.99 38.69
CA ILE A 409 9.44 -11.90 39.01
C ILE A 409 8.52 -11.59 37.81
N ALA A 410 9.04 -11.63 36.58
CA ALA A 410 8.28 -11.34 35.37
C ALA A 410 7.35 -12.49 34.91
N CYS A 411 7.65 -13.73 35.32
CA CYS A 411 6.90 -14.94 34.99
C CYS A 411 5.36 -14.84 35.05
N PRO A 412 4.76 -14.40 36.17
CA PRO A 412 3.31 -14.34 36.30
C PRO A 412 2.63 -13.29 35.39
N PHE A 413 3.38 -12.31 34.87
CA PHE A 413 2.85 -11.25 34.01
C PHE A 413 2.89 -11.60 32.51
N TRP A 414 3.49 -12.73 32.14
CA TRP A 414 3.63 -13.17 30.74
C TRP A 414 2.29 -13.34 30.03
N GLY A 415 1.32 -13.98 30.71
CA GLY A 415 0.00 -14.21 30.15
C GLY A 415 -0.76 -12.92 29.82
N ILE A 416 -0.39 -11.79 30.41
CA ILE A 416 -1.04 -10.48 30.20
C ILE A 416 -0.39 -9.75 29.01
N LEU A 417 0.93 -9.80 28.88
CA LEU A 417 1.70 -9.15 27.80
C LEU A 417 1.39 -9.74 26.41
N PHE A 418 1.18 -11.06 26.32
CA PHE A 418 0.95 -11.76 25.05
C PHE A 418 -0.53 -12.02 24.73
N ARG A 419 -1.46 -11.62 25.61
CA ARG A 419 -2.91 -11.66 25.32
C ARG A 419 -3.34 -10.47 24.45
N ASN A 420 -2.66 -9.32 24.59
CA ASN A 420 -2.96 -8.10 23.82
C ASN A 420 -2.40 -8.10 22.39
N SER A 421 -1.42 -8.95 22.04
CA SER A 421 -0.93 -9.09 20.66
C SER A 421 -1.81 -9.99 19.78
N ARG A 422 -2.83 -10.66 20.35
CA ARG A 422 -3.79 -11.49 19.61
C ARG A 422 -4.90 -10.70 18.90
N LEU A 423 -5.01 -9.39 19.13
CA LEU A 423 -6.15 -8.57 18.69
C LEU A 423 -5.90 -7.75 17.41
N SER A 424 -4.82 -8.01 16.65
CA SER A 424 -4.60 -7.37 15.34
C SER A 424 -4.57 -8.36 14.17
N LYS A 425 -5.37 -9.43 14.23
CA LYS A 425 -5.72 -10.20 13.03
C LYS A 425 -6.86 -9.52 12.31
#